data_AF-A0A180G563-F1
#
_entry.id   AF-A0A180G563-F1
#
_cell.length_a   1.000
_cell.length_b   1.000
_cell.length_c   1.000
_cell.angle_alpha   90.00
_cell.angle_beta   90.00
_cell.angle_gamma   90.00
#
_symmetry.space_group_name_H-M   'P 1'
#
loop_
_entity.id
_entity.type
_entity.pdbx_description
1 polymer ?
#
loop_
_entity_poly.entity_id
_entity_poly.type
_entity_poly.pdbx_seq_one_letter_code
_entity_poly.pdbx_strand_id
1 'polypeptide(L)'
;MSSSQDHFADGKPPTSTKNVNRVYSTILPNSKSSLSRCISAFIRALLDVEYNAKKTPSTTWILPPSAHDFHVGSNLPDSILCREIDPVPQESVTSTSEKISPAFRSIFTQDLSNSNFPGVTYAWAHPWDSQWNQLFLKFVLKHWRNVYTTGAFSQYFMDPCEATNKSFQLGILHRWFMGRQKGVRLGSFSHNRKAKKSKSEKKAKVRIQISQHRQETLSKLNFNSNTATLFDNIKSTSDTEQKPPRYLTKIPMLWRSDEFCSFAQNLDSIFIQKQTITKGSQFVHEFVLEYRCKPSTSAPPTSFKDVPRNLPSNCYSPQYLSTLSESQKILLNPKDPVNFVEILTLG
;
A
#
# COMPACT_ATOMS: atom_id res chain seq x y z
N MET A 1 18.34 25.69 -16.98
CA MET A 1 19.19 25.86 -15.79
C MET A 1 18.46 25.28 -14.59
N SER A 2 18.80 24.06 -14.19
CA SER A 2 18.17 23.41 -13.03
C SER A 2 19.03 23.70 -11.80
N SER A 3 18.59 24.65 -10.98
CA SER A 3 19.17 24.88 -9.66
C SER A 3 19.03 23.59 -8.84
N SER A 4 20.14 22.90 -8.63
CA SER A 4 20.29 21.94 -7.54
C SER A 4 20.08 22.71 -6.24
N GLN A 5 18.95 22.48 -5.58
CA GLN A 5 18.80 22.91 -4.19
C GLN A 5 19.72 22.04 -3.34
N ASP A 6 20.99 22.42 -3.22
CA ASP A 6 22.00 21.77 -2.36
C ASP A 6 21.78 22.07 -0.87
N HIS A 7 20.60 22.58 -0.49
CA HIS A 7 20.22 22.92 0.88
C HIS A 7 18.84 22.35 1.23
N PHE A 8 18.67 21.93 2.49
CA PHE A 8 17.35 21.63 3.02
C PHE A 8 16.54 22.94 3.11
N ALA A 9 15.30 22.94 2.62
CA ALA A 9 14.46 24.13 2.49
C ALA A 9 14.30 24.94 3.81
N ASP A 10 14.37 24.27 4.96
CA ASP A 10 14.26 24.89 6.29
C ASP A 10 15.59 24.86 7.08
N GLY A 11 16.72 24.55 6.43
CA GLY A 11 18.02 24.36 7.07
C GLY A 11 18.12 23.14 7.99
N LYS A 12 17.05 22.35 8.12
CA LYS A 12 16.98 21.15 8.98
C LYS A 12 16.77 19.88 8.15
N PRO A 13 17.37 18.75 8.55
CA PRO A 13 17.07 17.46 7.94
C PRO A 13 15.56 17.13 8.00
N PRO A 14 15.02 16.43 6.99
CA PRO A 14 13.61 16.07 6.98
C PRO A 14 13.27 15.10 8.12
N THR A 15 12.17 15.36 8.82
CA THR A 15 11.69 14.49 9.92
C THR A 15 10.44 13.67 9.55
N SER A 16 9.70 14.09 8.52
CA SER A 16 8.51 13.36 8.08
C SER A 16 8.89 12.14 7.24
N THR A 17 8.23 11.00 7.46
CA THR A 17 8.48 9.76 6.69
C THR A 17 8.42 9.99 5.17
N LYS A 18 7.53 10.87 4.69
CA LYS A 18 7.38 11.17 3.26
C LYS A 18 8.63 11.89 2.72
N ASN A 19 9.13 12.89 3.43
CA ASN A 19 10.28 13.68 3.00
C ASN A 19 11.59 12.89 3.15
N VAL A 20 11.74 12.13 4.24
CA VAL A 20 12.86 11.20 4.44
C VAL A 20 12.92 10.18 3.30
N ASN A 21 11.79 9.58 2.93
CA ASN A 21 11.76 8.64 1.80
C ASN A 21 12.12 9.29 0.46
N ARG A 22 11.73 10.55 0.24
CA ARG A 22 12.09 11.31 -0.97
C ARG A 22 13.60 11.53 -1.07
N VAL A 23 14.26 11.88 0.04
CA VAL A 23 15.72 12.01 0.07
C VAL A 23 16.38 10.64 -0.10
N TYR A 24 15.92 9.62 0.63
CA TYR A 24 16.49 8.27 0.50
C TYR A 24 16.31 7.63 -0.86
N SER A 25 15.29 8.01 -1.65
CA SER A 25 15.16 7.50 -3.02
C SER A 25 16.25 7.99 -3.97
N THR A 26 17.01 9.04 -3.62
CA THR A 26 18.11 9.55 -4.46
C THR A 26 19.49 9.08 -4.00
N ILE A 27 19.63 8.63 -2.74
CA ILE A 27 20.95 8.28 -2.15
C ILE A 27 21.12 6.81 -1.77
N LEU A 28 20.03 6.07 -1.53
CA LEU A 28 20.09 4.65 -1.19
C LEU A 28 19.83 3.78 -2.42
N PRO A 29 20.36 2.53 -2.43
CA PRO A 29 19.92 1.53 -3.39
C PRO A 29 18.40 1.40 -3.42
N ASN A 30 17.88 1.03 -4.60
CA ASN A 30 16.44 0.84 -4.80
C ASN A 30 15.88 -0.09 -3.71
N SER A 31 14.65 0.14 -3.23
CA SER A 31 14.02 -0.74 -2.24
C SER A 31 13.92 -2.21 -2.66
N LYS A 32 14.01 -2.49 -3.97
CA LYS A 32 14.01 -3.83 -4.56
C LYS A 32 15.43 -4.39 -4.80
N SER A 33 16.49 -3.62 -4.53
CA SER A 33 17.88 -4.09 -4.61
C SER A 33 18.12 -5.28 -3.67
N SER A 34 19.08 -6.11 -4.02
CA SER A 34 19.52 -7.27 -3.23
C SER A 34 19.79 -6.90 -1.76
N LEU A 35 20.55 -5.83 -1.52
CA LEU A 35 20.86 -5.34 -0.17
C LEU A 35 19.60 -4.91 0.60
N SER A 36 18.75 -4.10 -0.02
CA SER A 36 17.51 -3.63 0.62
C SER A 36 16.56 -4.78 0.97
N ARG A 37 16.42 -5.76 0.07
CA ARG A 37 15.59 -6.95 0.31
C ARG A 37 16.17 -7.80 1.44
N CYS A 38 17.49 -8.04 1.42
CA CYS A 38 18.19 -8.82 2.44
C CYS A 38 18.01 -8.21 3.84
N ILE A 39 18.37 -6.94 4.02
CA ILE A 39 18.22 -6.24 5.30
C ILE A 39 16.76 -6.24 5.76
N SER A 40 15.82 -5.97 4.85
CA SER A 40 14.39 -5.97 5.17
C SER A 40 13.88 -7.36 5.56
N ALA A 41 14.34 -8.43 4.91
CA ALA A 41 13.96 -9.80 5.26
C ALA A 41 14.57 -10.20 6.61
N PHE A 42 15.83 -9.85 6.84
CA PHE A 42 16.55 -10.15 8.07
C PHE A 42 15.90 -9.49 9.29
N ILE A 43 15.66 -8.17 9.26
CA ILE A 43 15.02 -7.49 10.41
C ILE A 43 13.60 -8.01 10.67
N ARG A 44 12.89 -8.45 9.61
CA ARG A 44 11.57 -9.08 9.77
C ARG A 44 11.66 -10.44 10.43
N ALA A 45 12.67 -11.25 10.11
CA ALA A 45 12.90 -12.52 10.78
C ALA A 45 13.30 -12.30 12.25
N LEU A 46 14.23 -11.37 12.51
CA LEU A 46 14.65 -11.02 13.88
C LEU A 46 13.50 -10.55 14.75
N LEU A 47 12.54 -9.80 14.20
CA LEU A 47 11.37 -9.30 14.90
C LEU A 47 10.15 -10.22 14.82
N ASP A 48 10.25 -11.39 14.17
CA ASP A 48 9.13 -12.33 13.96
C ASP A 48 7.90 -11.64 13.34
N VAL A 49 8.18 -10.79 12.35
CA VAL A 49 7.19 -10.11 11.49
C VAL A 49 6.78 -11.04 10.32
N GLU A 50 7.22 -12.30 10.33
CA GLU A 50 6.92 -13.24 9.25
C GLU A 50 5.41 -13.38 9.07
N TYR A 51 4.98 -13.13 7.84
CA TYR A 51 3.61 -13.37 7.41
C TYR A 51 3.54 -14.80 6.93
N ASN A 52 3.21 -15.73 7.83
CA ASN A 52 2.76 -17.04 7.41
C ASN A 52 1.23 -16.99 7.33
N ALA A 53 0.66 -17.17 6.14
CA ALA A 53 -0.80 -17.17 5.97
C ALA A 53 -1.52 -18.25 6.81
N LYS A 54 -0.78 -19.28 7.27
CA LYS A 54 -1.27 -20.36 8.13
C LYS A 54 -1.05 -20.11 9.63
N LYS A 55 -0.27 -19.11 10.04
CA LYS A 55 -0.03 -18.78 11.46
C LYS A 55 -0.55 -17.38 11.77
N THR A 56 -1.13 -17.22 12.96
CA THR A 56 -1.50 -15.89 13.47
C THR A 56 -0.26 -15.00 13.50
N PRO A 57 -0.26 -13.83 12.85
CA PRO A 57 0.90 -12.94 12.87
C PRO A 57 1.24 -12.53 14.30
N SER A 58 2.50 -12.65 14.69
CA SER A 58 2.96 -12.17 15.99
C SER A 58 2.75 -10.66 16.09
N THR A 59 2.22 -10.21 17.23
CA THR A 59 2.03 -8.80 17.56
C THR A 59 3.01 -8.32 18.63
N THR A 60 3.84 -9.21 19.16
CA THR A 60 4.79 -8.90 20.24
C THR A 60 5.79 -7.84 19.82
N TRP A 61 6.23 -7.86 18.56
CA TRP A 61 7.15 -6.85 18.03
C TRP A 61 6.59 -5.43 18.03
N ILE A 62 5.26 -5.24 18.09
CA ILE A 62 4.61 -3.92 18.10
C ILE A 62 4.58 -3.33 19.51
N LEU A 63 4.65 -4.19 20.54
CA LEU A 63 4.53 -3.76 21.92
C LEU A 63 5.74 -2.89 22.28
N PRO A 64 5.52 -1.66 22.80
CA PRO A 64 6.62 -0.86 23.29
C PRO A 64 7.23 -1.51 24.55
N PRO A 65 8.52 -1.26 24.83
CA PRO A 65 9.10 -1.65 26.12
C PRO A 65 8.35 -0.96 27.27
N SER A 66 8.40 -1.56 28.46
CA SER A 66 7.92 -0.88 29.67
C SER A 66 8.76 0.37 29.95
N ALA A 67 8.23 1.30 30.75
CA ALA A 67 9.00 2.50 31.12
C ALA A 67 10.30 2.14 31.88
N HIS A 68 10.24 1.09 32.71
CA HIS A 68 11.41 0.56 33.41
C HIS A 68 12.44 -0.01 32.44
N ASP A 69 12.01 -0.90 31.54
CA ASP A 69 12.92 -1.51 30.56
C ASP A 69 13.55 -0.44 29.69
N PHE A 70 12.73 0.49 29.15
CA PHE A 70 13.22 1.59 28.33
C PHE A 70 14.31 2.39 29.04
N HIS A 71 14.12 2.71 30.33
CA HIS A 71 15.11 3.42 31.13
C HIS A 71 16.40 2.59 31.32
N VAL A 72 16.28 1.31 31.72
CA VAL A 72 17.43 0.42 31.91
C VAL A 72 18.22 0.27 30.61
N GLY A 73 17.55 -0.10 29.50
CA GLY A 73 18.19 -0.32 28.22
C GLY A 73 18.79 0.95 27.60
N SER A 74 18.21 2.12 27.88
CA SER A 74 18.77 3.40 27.42
C SER A 74 20.01 3.84 28.20
N ASN A 75 20.31 3.24 29.35
CA ASN A 75 21.52 3.55 30.13
C ASN A 75 22.64 2.52 29.94
N LEU A 76 22.42 1.50 29.09
CA LEU A 76 23.46 0.51 28.81
C LEU A 76 24.59 1.09 27.95
N PRO A 77 25.85 0.73 28.23
CA PRO A 77 27.00 1.18 27.44
C PRO A 77 27.10 0.41 26.13
N ASP A 78 27.80 0.98 25.15
CA ASP A 78 28.06 0.31 23.87
C ASP A 78 28.91 -0.98 24.01
N SER A 79 29.63 -1.15 25.12
CA SER A 79 30.46 -2.34 25.38
C SER A 79 29.68 -3.65 25.44
N ILE A 80 28.35 -3.59 25.65
CA ILE A 80 27.50 -4.80 25.58
C ILE A 80 27.52 -5.44 24.18
N LEU A 81 27.86 -4.68 23.15
CA LEU A 81 27.94 -5.17 21.76
C LEU A 81 29.20 -6.02 21.51
N CYS A 82 30.21 -5.94 22.38
CA CYS A 82 31.49 -6.62 22.21
C CYS A 82 31.43 -8.13 22.47
N ARG A 83 30.31 -8.65 22.99
CA ARG A 83 30.13 -10.09 23.18
C ARG A 83 30.18 -10.84 21.85
N GLU A 84 30.84 -12.00 21.85
CA GLU A 84 30.85 -12.88 20.69
C GLU A 84 29.44 -13.43 20.41
N ILE A 85 29.16 -13.69 19.14
CA ILE A 85 27.88 -14.25 18.70
C ILE A 85 28.04 -15.76 18.64
N ASP A 86 27.05 -16.49 19.12
CA ASP A 86 27.03 -17.95 19.02
C ASP A 86 27.19 -18.40 17.54
N PRO A 87 27.89 -19.52 17.30
CA PRO A 87 28.10 -20.02 15.94
C PRO A 87 26.78 -20.26 15.20
N VAL A 88 26.75 -19.87 13.92
CA VAL A 88 25.59 -20.11 13.06
C VAL A 88 25.52 -21.60 12.69
N PRO A 89 24.38 -22.29 12.89
CA PRO A 89 24.20 -23.68 12.45
C PRO A 89 24.43 -23.82 10.94
N GLN A 90 25.20 -24.82 10.51
CA GLN A 90 25.53 -25.02 9.08
C GLN A 90 24.28 -25.14 8.19
N GLU A 91 23.21 -25.78 8.69
CA GLU A 91 21.92 -25.90 7.99
C GLU A 91 21.28 -24.54 7.67
N SER A 92 21.59 -23.50 8.44
CA SER A 92 21.11 -22.13 8.20
C SER A 92 21.92 -21.39 7.14
N VAL A 93 23.10 -21.91 6.77
CA VAL A 93 24.00 -21.32 5.76
C VAL A 93 23.75 -21.94 4.38
N THR A 94 23.38 -23.23 4.32
CA THR A 94 23.20 -23.98 3.08
C THR A 94 21.83 -23.82 2.43
N SER A 95 20.99 -22.91 2.92
CA SER A 95 19.66 -22.66 2.37
C SER A 95 19.73 -22.21 0.91
N THR A 96 18.95 -22.87 0.05
CA THR A 96 18.74 -22.50 -1.36
C THR A 96 17.66 -21.44 -1.55
N SER A 97 17.06 -20.98 -0.44
CA SER A 97 15.97 -19.99 -0.45
C SER A 97 16.44 -18.64 0.08
N GLU A 98 15.92 -17.55 -0.47
CA GLU A 98 16.04 -16.21 0.14
C GLU A 98 15.37 -16.12 1.53
N LYS A 99 14.64 -17.16 1.97
CA LYS A 99 14.05 -17.17 3.30
C LYS A 99 15.13 -17.22 4.39
N ILE A 100 15.09 -16.25 5.30
CA ILE A 100 15.98 -16.17 6.46
C ILE A 100 15.62 -17.27 7.47
N SER A 101 16.61 -18.05 7.91
CA SER A 101 16.43 -19.12 8.90
C SER A 101 15.92 -18.56 10.25
N PRO A 102 14.92 -19.21 10.88
CA PRO A 102 14.48 -18.85 12.23
C PRO A 102 15.59 -18.95 13.29
N ALA A 103 16.63 -19.75 13.05
CA ALA A 103 17.77 -19.91 13.97
C ALA A 103 18.46 -18.56 14.27
N PHE A 104 18.51 -17.65 13.29
CA PHE A 104 19.09 -16.32 13.49
C PHE A 104 18.33 -15.49 14.52
N ARG A 105 17.01 -15.67 14.64
CA ARG A 105 16.23 -15.01 15.69
C ARG A 105 16.62 -15.56 17.05
N SER A 106 16.76 -16.88 17.20
CA SER A 106 17.13 -17.50 18.47
C SER A 106 18.50 -16.99 18.96
N ILE A 107 19.50 -16.98 18.07
CA ILE A 107 20.85 -16.45 18.36
C ILE A 107 20.78 -14.97 18.74
N PHE A 108 20.00 -14.16 18.00
CA PHE A 108 19.81 -12.75 18.30
C PHE A 108 19.17 -12.51 19.67
N THR A 109 18.11 -13.24 20.01
CA THR A 109 17.44 -13.11 21.32
C THR A 109 18.34 -13.58 22.46
N GLN A 110 19.17 -14.60 22.23
CA GLN A 110 20.13 -15.07 23.21
C GLN A 110 21.23 -14.03 23.47
N ASP A 111 21.77 -13.41 22.42
CA ASP A 111 22.78 -12.35 22.54
C ASP A 111 22.23 -11.11 23.29
N LEU A 112 20.99 -10.70 23.01
CA LEU A 112 20.32 -9.63 23.76
C LEU A 112 20.18 -9.97 25.24
N SER A 113 19.73 -11.19 25.56
CA SER A 113 19.58 -11.68 26.93
C SER A 113 20.93 -11.72 27.66
N ASN A 114 21.94 -12.32 27.04
CA ASN A 114 23.30 -12.39 27.58
C ASN A 114 23.93 -11.00 27.79
N SER A 115 23.52 -10.03 26.98
CA SER A 115 23.94 -8.64 27.05
C SER A 115 23.12 -7.80 28.04
N ASN A 116 22.17 -8.41 28.76
CA ASN A 116 21.23 -7.74 29.68
C ASN A 116 20.41 -6.63 29.01
N PHE A 117 20.15 -6.71 27.70
CA PHE A 117 19.29 -5.76 27.01
C PHE A 117 17.81 -6.15 27.23
N PRO A 118 16.98 -5.29 27.86
CA PRO A 118 15.68 -5.72 28.42
C PRO A 118 14.54 -5.70 27.38
N GLY A 119 14.80 -6.11 26.14
CA GLY A 119 13.77 -6.14 25.10
C GLY A 119 14.19 -6.77 23.78
N VAL A 120 13.21 -7.13 22.96
CA VAL A 120 13.42 -7.82 21.66
C VAL A 120 12.86 -7.03 20.48
N THR A 121 12.58 -5.73 20.67
CA THR A 121 12.04 -4.85 19.63
C THR A 121 12.44 -3.39 19.84
N TYR A 122 12.15 -2.57 18.83
CA TYR A 122 12.32 -1.12 18.90
C TYR A 122 11.31 -0.47 19.85
N ALA A 123 11.72 0.62 20.48
CA ALA A 123 10.85 1.50 21.24
C ALA A 123 10.08 2.40 20.26
N TRP A 124 8.99 1.88 19.67
CA TRP A 124 8.23 2.56 18.60
C TRP A 124 7.65 3.92 18.99
N ALA A 125 7.44 4.18 20.29
CA ALA A 125 6.98 5.48 20.77
C ALA A 125 8.09 6.55 20.79
N HIS A 126 9.35 6.14 20.69
CA HIS A 126 10.52 7.02 20.81
C HIS A 126 11.17 7.30 19.44
N PRO A 127 11.90 8.42 19.30
CA PRO A 127 12.61 8.74 18.06
C PRO A 127 13.63 7.66 17.68
N TRP A 128 13.98 7.61 16.40
CA TRP A 128 15.06 6.76 15.89
C TRP A 128 16.37 6.97 16.67
N ASP A 129 16.68 8.22 17.00
CA ASP A 129 17.92 8.60 17.69
C ASP A 129 17.92 8.36 19.21
N SER A 130 16.85 7.80 19.79
CA SER A 130 16.87 7.45 21.21
C SER A 130 17.91 6.35 21.48
N GLN A 131 18.60 6.41 22.61
CA GLN A 131 19.66 5.46 22.97
C GLN A 131 19.23 3.99 22.85
N TRP A 132 18.02 3.64 23.32
CA TRP A 132 17.43 2.30 23.12
C TRP A 132 17.44 1.85 21.65
N ASN A 133 16.91 2.70 20.75
CA ASN A 133 16.74 2.36 19.35
C ASN A 133 18.09 2.31 18.61
N GLN A 134 19.04 3.17 18.99
CA GLN A 134 20.40 3.13 18.47
C GLN A 134 21.15 1.88 18.93
N LEU A 135 21.01 1.47 20.19
CA LEU A 135 21.66 0.27 20.71
C LEU A 135 21.05 -1.00 20.11
N PHE A 136 19.72 -1.09 20.03
CA PHE A 136 19.02 -2.18 19.37
C PHE A 136 19.41 -2.30 17.88
N LEU A 137 19.51 -1.18 17.17
CA LEU A 137 20.01 -1.13 15.80
C LEU A 137 21.44 -1.66 15.68
N LYS A 138 22.34 -1.32 16.61
CA LYS A 138 23.72 -1.83 16.61
C LYS A 138 23.74 -3.35 16.78
N PHE A 139 22.87 -3.94 17.61
CA PHE A 139 22.69 -5.39 17.65
C PHE A 139 22.21 -5.96 16.32
N VAL A 140 21.19 -5.35 15.70
CA VAL A 140 20.71 -5.79 14.38
C VAL A 140 21.85 -5.81 13.35
N LEU A 141 22.66 -4.76 13.30
CA LEU A 141 23.79 -4.66 12.37
C LEU A 141 24.93 -5.63 12.70
N LYS A 142 25.23 -5.82 13.98
CA LYS A 142 26.18 -6.83 14.48
C LYS A 142 25.82 -8.22 13.95
N HIS A 143 24.56 -8.63 14.14
CA HIS A 143 24.06 -9.92 13.67
C HIS A 143 23.97 -10.00 12.16
N TRP A 144 23.47 -8.97 11.47
CA TRP A 144 23.40 -8.96 10.01
C TRP A 144 24.78 -9.16 9.37
N ARG A 145 25.81 -8.47 9.89
CA ARG A 145 27.19 -8.60 9.39
C ARG A 145 27.75 -10.00 9.63
N ASN A 146 27.53 -10.57 10.81
CA ASN A 146 27.96 -11.94 11.12
C ASN A 146 27.34 -12.95 10.15
N VAL A 147 26.04 -12.83 9.89
CA VAL A 147 25.32 -13.70 8.96
C VAL A 147 25.76 -13.48 7.50
N TYR A 148 26.10 -12.25 7.13
CA TYR A 148 26.68 -11.95 5.82
C TYR A 148 28.06 -12.61 5.66
N THR A 149 28.95 -12.48 6.64
CA THR A 149 30.32 -13.03 6.58
C THR A 149 30.35 -14.56 6.59
N THR A 150 29.36 -15.22 7.17
CA THR A 150 29.23 -16.69 7.11
C THR A 150 28.67 -17.19 5.78
N GLY A 151 28.30 -16.30 4.86
CA GLY A 151 27.79 -16.68 3.52
C GLY A 151 26.30 -17.04 3.48
N ALA A 152 25.58 -16.92 4.59
CA ALA A 152 24.17 -17.29 4.68
C ALA A 152 23.22 -16.39 3.86
N PHE A 153 23.71 -15.27 3.32
CA PHE A 153 22.97 -14.41 2.40
C PHE A 153 23.33 -14.60 0.92
N SER A 154 24.03 -15.68 0.57
CA SER A 154 24.47 -15.98 -0.81
C SER A 154 23.34 -15.87 -1.85
N GLN A 155 22.13 -16.31 -1.50
CA GLN A 155 20.95 -16.28 -2.37
C GLN A 155 20.44 -14.87 -2.73
N TYR A 156 20.88 -13.83 -2.02
CA TYR A 156 20.46 -12.47 -2.34
C TYR A 156 21.28 -11.84 -3.47
N PHE A 157 22.44 -12.40 -3.84
CA PHE A 157 23.35 -11.84 -4.86
C PHE A 157 23.61 -10.34 -4.63
N MET A 158 24.12 -10.00 -3.44
CA MET A 158 24.46 -8.63 -3.08
C MET A 158 25.82 -8.23 -3.64
N ASP A 159 25.93 -7.00 -4.14
CA ASP A 159 27.24 -6.38 -4.42
C ASP A 159 28.01 -6.23 -3.10
N PRO A 160 29.23 -6.78 -2.97
CA PRO A 160 30.06 -6.62 -1.78
C PRO A 160 30.36 -5.16 -1.42
N CYS A 161 30.47 -4.27 -2.40
CA CYS A 161 30.71 -2.85 -2.17
C CYS A 161 29.51 -2.19 -1.50
N GLU A 162 28.29 -2.49 -1.96
CA GLU A 162 27.07 -2.04 -1.31
C GLU A 162 26.91 -2.70 0.07
N ALA A 163 27.17 -4.00 0.17
CA ALA A 163 26.97 -4.79 1.38
C ALA A 163 27.87 -4.35 2.54
N THR A 164 29.06 -3.82 2.27
CA THR A 164 29.98 -3.30 3.29
C THR A 164 29.76 -1.81 3.60
N ASN A 165 28.95 -1.10 2.81
CA ASN A 165 28.66 0.31 3.01
C ASN A 165 27.77 0.55 4.23
N LYS A 166 28.38 1.07 5.31
CA LYS A 166 27.69 1.36 6.59
C LYS A 166 26.56 2.37 6.43
N SER A 167 26.73 3.38 5.58
CA SER A 167 25.72 4.42 5.34
C SER A 167 24.48 3.84 4.65
N PHE A 168 24.66 2.90 3.72
CA PHE A 168 23.55 2.19 3.10
C PHE A 168 22.81 1.31 4.09
N GLN A 169 23.53 0.51 4.88
CA GLN A 169 22.93 -0.33 5.92
C GLN A 169 22.07 0.50 6.90
N LEU A 170 22.65 1.61 7.40
CA LEU A 170 21.99 2.52 8.34
C LEU A 170 20.78 3.19 7.71
N GLY A 171 20.92 3.76 6.51
CA GLY A 171 19.83 4.44 5.82
C GLY A 171 18.67 3.51 5.46
N ILE A 172 18.95 2.27 5.05
CA ILE A 172 17.93 1.26 4.76
C ILE A 172 17.15 0.91 6.04
N LEU A 173 17.84 0.70 7.17
CA LEU A 173 17.19 0.41 8.45
C LEU A 173 16.41 1.61 8.99
N HIS A 174 16.93 2.83 8.86
CA HIS A 174 16.20 4.04 9.25
C HIS A 174 14.92 4.22 8.42
N ARG A 175 15.01 4.06 7.09
CA ARG A 175 13.84 4.07 6.18
C ARG A 175 12.81 3.02 6.60
N TRP A 176 13.27 1.81 6.93
CA TRP A 176 12.42 0.72 7.38
C TRP A 176 11.73 1.03 8.72
N PHE A 177 12.49 1.52 9.71
CA PHE A 177 11.98 1.91 11.03
C PHE A 177 10.92 3.00 10.91
N MET A 178 11.19 4.08 10.18
CA MET A 178 10.24 5.20 10.03
C MET A 178 8.91 4.76 9.39
N GLY A 179 8.98 3.86 8.40
CA GLY A 179 7.80 3.25 7.81
C GLY A 179 6.99 2.41 8.81
N ARG A 180 7.68 1.60 9.62
CA ARG A 180 7.07 0.74 10.64
C ARG A 180 6.49 1.53 11.80
N GLN A 181 7.24 2.47 12.36
CA GLN A 181 6.82 3.36 13.42
C GLN A 181 5.53 4.11 13.05
N LYS A 182 5.49 4.70 11.85
CA LYS A 182 4.27 5.33 11.32
C LYS A 182 3.11 4.33 11.24
N GLY A 183 3.39 3.10 10.79
CA GLY A 183 2.40 2.03 10.73
C GLY A 183 1.84 1.65 12.11
N VAL A 184 2.70 1.54 13.12
CA VAL A 184 2.34 1.24 14.52
C VAL A 184 1.48 2.36 15.09
N ARG A 185 1.94 3.62 14.99
CA ARG A 185 1.20 4.80 15.46
C ARG A 185 -0.17 4.94 14.84
N LEU A 186 -0.31 4.57 13.55
CA LEU A 186 -1.59 4.61 12.86
C LEU A 186 -2.44 3.34 13.09
N GLY A 187 -1.98 2.36 13.88
CA GLY A 187 -2.69 1.08 14.05
C GLY A 187 -2.89 0.32 12.72
N SER A 188 -2.00 0.55 11.73
CA SER A 188 -2.08 -0.02 10.38
C SER A 188 -1.92 -1.54 10.36
N PHE A 189 -1.39 -2.12 11.45
CA PHE A 189 -1.17 -3.55 11.57
C PHE A 189 -2.34 -4.30 12.22
N SER A 190 -3.33 -3.59 12.75
CA SER A 190 -4.54 -4.20 13.33
C SER A 190 -5.34 -5.00 12.31
N HIS A 191 -5.95 -6.11 12.76
CA HIS A 191 -6.75 -6.98 11.90
C HIS A 191 -7.91 -6.23 11.24
N ASN A 192 -8.60 -5.38 12.01
CA ASN A 192 -9.73 -4.58 11.53
C ASN A 192 -9.31 -3.61 10.42
N ARG A 193 -8.18 -2.91 10.56
CA ARG A 193 -7.71 -1.97 9.54
C ARG A 193 -7.22 -2.69 8.29
N LYS A 194 -6.56 -3.86 8.43
CA LYS A 194 -6.19 -4.72 7.29
C LYS A 194 -7.41 -5.22 6.53
N ALA A 195 -8.43 -5.71 7.23
CA ALA A 195 -9.68 -6.16 6.63
C ALA A 195 -10.41 -5.03 5.89
N LYS A 196 -10.53 -3.84 6.52
CA LYS A 196 -11.10 -2.64 5.88
C LYS A 196 -10.31 -2.22 4.64
N LYS A 197 -8.97 -2.19 4.71
CA LYS A 197 -8.09 -1.88 3.58
C LYS A 197 -8.27 -2.89 2.45
N SER A 198 -8.24 -4.19 2.73
CA SER A 198 -8.45 -5.24 1.73
C SER A 198 -9.82 -5.13 1.07
N LYS A 199 -10.89 -4.88 1.84
CA LYS A 199 -12.23 -4.63 1.31
C LYS A 199 -12.25 -3.39 0.40
N SER A 200 -11.59 -2.30 0.82
CA SER A 200 -11.48 -1.07 0.02
C SER A 200 -10.69 -1.27 -1.28
N GLU A 201 -9.58 -2.02 -1.24
CA GLU A 201 -8.77 -2.34 -2.42
C GLU A 201 -9.53 -3.22 -3.41
N LYS A 202 -10.26 -4.23 -2.92
CA LYS A 202 -11.15 -5.04 -3.76
C LYS A 202 -12.22 -4.18 -4.44
N LYS A 203 -12.90 -3.31 -3.68
CA LYS A 203 -13.88 -2.35 -4.25
C LYS A 203 -13.23 -1.45 -5.31
N ALA A 204 -12.04 -0.92 -5.04
CA ALA A 204 -11.33 -0.05 -5.98
C ALA A 204 -10.91 -0.77 -7.28
N LYS A 205 -10.42 -2.02 -7.18
CA LYS A 205 -10.06 -2.83 -8.35
C LYS A 205 -11.26 -3.06 -9.28
N VAL A 206 -12.42 -3.39 -8.71
CA VAL A 206 -13.66 -3.56 -9.48
C VAL A 206 -14.05 -2.27 -10.20
N ARG A 207 -14.00 -1.11 -9.51
CA ARG A 207 -14.29 0.19 -10.14
C ARG A 207 -13.32 0.53 -11.27
N ILE A 208 -12.02 0.29 -11.07
CA ILE A 208 -11.00 0.52 -12.09
C ILE A 208 -11.31 -0.31 -13.34
N GLN A 209 -11.60 -1.61 -13.15
CA GLN A 209 -11.86 -2.51 -14.26
C GLN A 209 -13.11 -2.09 -15.05
N ILE A 210 -14.22 -1.76 -14.38
CA ILE A 210 -15.44 -1.29 -15.05
C ILE A 210 -15.20 0.07 -15.74
N SER A 211 -14.45 0.99 -15.12
CA SER A 211 -14.05 2.26 -15.77
C SER A 211 -13.29 2.00 -17.07
N GLN A 212 -12.32 1.08 -17.03
CA GLN A 212 -11.49 0.74 -18.18
C GLN A 212 -12.32 0.11 -19.31
N HIS A 213 -13.23 -0.81 -18.98
CA HIS A 213 -14.13 -1.41 -19.97
C HIS A 213 -15.00 -0.35 -20.66
N ARG A 214 -15.56 0.60 -19.89
CA ARG A 214 -16.36 1.70 -20.44
C ARG A 214 -15.54 2.66 -21.30
N GLN A 215 -14.33 3.01 -20.86
CA GLN A 215 -13.40 3.81 -21.66
C GLN A 215 -13.01 3.11 -22.96
N GLU A 216 -12.75 1.80 -22.91
CA GLU A 216 -12.43 1.01 -24.09
C GLU A 216 -13.61 0.98 -25.08
N THR A 217 -14.83 0.77 -24.58
CA THR A 217 -16.05 0.86 -25.41
C THR A 217 -16.19 2.25 -26.01
N LEU A 218 -16.06 3.31 -25.21
CA LEU A 218 -16.14 4.70 -25.68
C LEU A 218 -15.09 5.04 -26.72
N SER A 219 -13.84 4.59 -26.57
CA SER A 219 -12.78 4.87 -27.54
C SER A 219 -13.03 4.27 -28.93
N LYS A 220 -13.91 3.27 -29.02
CA LYS A 220 -14.28 2.60 -30.27
C LYS A 220 -15.53 3.21 -30.91
N LEU A 221 -16.26 4.01 -30.14
CA LEU A 221 -17.38 4.81 -30.57
C LEU A 221 -16.76 6.15 -31.06
N ASN A 222 -16.73 6.40 -32.36
CA ASN A 222 -16.00 7.52 -32.97
C ASN A 222 -16.55 8.90 -32.51
N PHE A 223 -15.94 9.56 -31.51
CA PHE A 223 -16.43 10.84 -30.99
C PHE A 223 -15.35 11.81 -30.46
N ASN A 224 -15.80 13.02 -30.07
CA ASN A 224 -15.01 14.13 -29.56
C ASN A 224 -14.21 13.78 -28.27
N SER A 225 -13.15 14.56 -27.97
CA SER A 225 -12.28 14.29 -26.82
C SER A 225 -12.96 14.44 -25.45
N ASN A 226 -14.06 15.20 -25.36
CA ASN A 226 -14.73 15.48 -24.10
C ASN A 226 -15.50 14.26 -23.57
N THR A 227 -16.10 13.47 -24.44
CA THR A 227 -16.86 12.25 -24.07
C THR A 227 -15.95 11.10 -23.67
N ALA A 228 -14.75 11.01 -24.24
CA ALA A 228 -13.75 10.00 -23.91
C ALA A 228 -13.33 10.06 -22.43
N THR A 229 -13.38 11.25 -21.82
CA THR A 229 -12.90 11.47 -20.44
C THR A 229 -13.95 11.20 -19.33
N LEU A 230 -15.18 10.84 -19.69
CA LEU A 230 -16.30 10.68 -18.73
C LEU A 230 -16.02 9.66 -17.60
N PHE A 231 -15.21 8.64 -17.90
CA PHE A 231 -14.88 7.55 -16.98
C PHE A 231 -13.40 7.53 -16.52
N ASP A 232 -12.65 8.61 -16.78
CA ASP A 232 -11.27 8.79 -16.30
C ASP A 232 -11.20 8.83 -14.78
N ASN A 233 -12.18 9.49 -14.16
CA ASN A 233 -12.33 9.48 -12.73
C ASN A 233 -13.07 8.20 -12.31
N ILE A 234 -12.38 7.29 -11.63
CA ILE A 234 -12.99 6.03 -11.13
C ILE A 234 -14.23 6.24 -10.25
N LYS A 235 -14.42 7.43 -9.68
CA LYS A 235 -15.62 7.79 -8.89
C LYS A 235 -16.85 8.10 -9.75
N SER A 236 -16.68 8.36 -11.05
CA SER A 236 -17.79 8.44 -11.99
C SER A 236 -18.33 7.05 -12.34
N THR A 237 -17.62 5.97 -11.98
CA THR A 237 -18.13 4.60 -12.03
C THR A 237 -18.89 4.29 -10.74
N SER A 238 -20.09 3.71 -10.87
CA SER A 238 -20.96 3.36 -9.73
C SER A 238 -20.26 2.44 -8.73
N ASP A 239 -20.55 2.62 -7.45
CA ASP A 239 -20.12 1.66 -6.44
C ASP A 239 -20.79 0.30 -6.67
N THR A 240 -19.99 -0.75 -6.57
CA THR A 240 -20.46 -2.15 -6.61
C THR A 240 -20.14 -2.84 -5.30
N GLU A 241 -21.13 -3.44 -4.67
CA GLU A 241 -20.93 -4.29 -3.50
C GLU A 241 -20.96 -5.76 -3.86
N GLN A 242 -19.92 -6.48 -3.43
CA GLN A 242 -19.91 -7.93 -3.55
C GLN A 242 -20.80 -8.53 -2.46
N LYS A 243 -21.89 -9.18 -2.88
CA LYS A 243 -22.71 -10.02 -2.03
C LYS A 243 -22.28 -11.48 -2.19
N PRO A 244 -22.03 -12.23 -1.11
CA PRO A 244 -21.78 -13.66 -1.18
C PRO A 244 -22.95 -14.40 -1.86
N PRO A 245 -22.70 -15.48 -2.63
CA PRO A 245 -21.40 -16.08 -2.89
C PRO A 245 -20.63 -15.47 -4.09
N ARG A 246 -21.28 -14.81 -5.07
CA ARG A 246 -20.59 -14.29 -6.28
C ARG A 246 -21.21 -13.06 -6.97
N TYR A 247 -22.33 -12.52 -6.48
CA TYR A 247 -23.03 -11.44 -7.16
C TYR A 247 -22.46 -10.08 -6.80
N LEU A 248 -22.39 -9.20 -7.79
CA LEU A 248 -22.11 -7.79 -7.58
C LEU A 248 -23.45 -7.05 -7.54
N THR A 249 -23.60 -6.10 -6.62
CA THR A 249 -24.79 -5.26 -6.49
C THR A 249 -24.40 -3.83 -6.80
N LYS A 250 -25.02 -3.24 -7.82
CA LYS A 250 -24.80 -1.84 -8.20
C LYS A 250 -25.50 -0.93 -7.20
N ILE A 251 -24.74 -0.12 -6.46
CA ILE A 251 -25.28 0.87 -5.53
C ILE A 251 -25.72 2.10 -6.33
N PRO A 252 -26.96 2.58 -6.13
CA PRO A 252 -27.42 3.85 -6.69
C PRO A 252 -26.58 5.03 -6.18
N MET A 253 -26.13 5.89 -7.09
CA MET A 253 -25.40 7.11 -6.76
C MET A 253 -26.38 8.27 -6.82
N LEU A 254 -26.79 8.82 -5.69
CA LEU A 254 -27.82 9.87 -5.64
C LEU A 254 -27.47 11.15 -6.44
N TRP A 255 -26.18 11.43 -6.64
CA TRP A 255 -25.75 12.59 -7.42
C TRP A 255 -25.88 12.39 -8.93
N ARG A 256 -26.02 11.15 -9.40
CA ARG A 256 -25.92 10.78 -10.81
C ARG A 256 -27.30 10.90 -11.47
N SER A 257 -27.37 11.56 -12.63
CA SER A 257 -28.62 11.62 -13.41
C SER A 257 -29.04 10.26 -13.95
N ASP A 258 -30.34 10.08 -14.20
CA ASP A 258 -30.88 8.88 -14.84
C ASP A 258 -30.36 8.72 -16.28
N GLU A 259 -30.14 9.83 -16.97
CA GLU A 259 -29.56 9.88 -18.31
C GLU A 259 -28.15 9.27 -18.30
N PHE A 260 -27.30 9.71 -17.37
CA PHE A 260 -25.94 9.20 -17.25
C PHE A 260 -25.88 7.77 -16.69
N CYS A 261 -26.87 7.36 -15.89
CA CYS A 261 -27.04 5.97 -15.46
C CYS A 261 -27.34 5.06 -16.66
N SER A 262 -28.30 5.46 -17.49
CA SER A 262 -28.73 4.73 -18.69
C SER A 262 -27.59 4.64 -19.71
N PHE A 263 -26.89 5.75 -19.94
CA PHE A 263 -25.72 5.77 -20.81
C PHE A 263 -24.64 4.77 -20.35
N ALA A 264 -24.30 4.77 -19.06
CA ALA A 264 -23.33 3.82 -18.51
C ALA A 264 -23.79 2.35 -18.66
N GLN A 265 -25.09 2.08 -18.52
CA GLN A 265 -25.66 0.74 -18.73
C GLN A 265 -25.59 0.31 -20.20
N ASN A 266 -25.80 1.23 -21.15
CA ASN A 266 -25.69 0.94 -22.57
C ASN A 266 -24.24 0.58 -22.95
N LEU A 267 -23.25 1.31 -22.42
CA LEU A 267 -21.84 0.96 -22.60
C LEU A 267 -21.50 -0.43 -22.02
N ASP A 268 -22.05 -0.75 -20.84
CA ASP A 268 -21.89 -2.06 -20.21
C ASP A 268 -22.47 -3.16 -21.13
N SER A 269 -23.66 -2.94 -21.71
CA SER A 269 -24.31 -3.88 -22.65
C SER A 269 -23.51 -4.09 -23.93
N ILE A 270 -22.99 -3.02 -24.54
CA ILE A 270 -22.14 -3.09 -25.74
C ILE A 270 -20.87 -3.91 -25.43
N PHE A 271 -20.24 -3.66 -24.28
CA PHE A 271 -19.06 -4.41 -23.86
C PHE A 271 -19.38 -5.90 -23.66
N ILE A 272 -20.46 -6.23 -22.95
CA ILE A 272 -20.93 -7.61 -22.73
C ILE A 272 -21.18 -8.30 -24.08
N GLN A 273 -21.90 -7.66 -25.00
CA GLN A 273 -22.22 -8.23 -26.31
C GLN A 273 -20.93 -8.51 -27.09
N LYS A 274 -20.00 -7.56 -27.12
CA LYS A 274 -18.70 -7.73 -27.78
C LYS A 274 -17.90 -8.90 -27.19
N GLN A 275 -17.83 -9.01 -25.87
CA GLN A 275 -17.13 -10.13 -25.22
C GLN A 275 -17.84 -11.46 -25.46
N THR A 276 -19.17 -11.45 -25.55
CA THR A 276 -19.96 -12.66 -25.85
C THR A 276 -19.65 -13.16 -27.26
N ILE A 277 -19.60 -12.26 -28.24
CA ILE A 277 -19.26 -12.59 -29.63
C ILE A 277 -17.81 -13.07 -29.76
N THR A 278 -16.87 -12.41 -29.07
CA THR A 278 -15.43 -12.68 -29.26
C THR A 278 -14.90 -13.84 -28.41
N LYS A 279 -15.49 -14.10 -27.24
CA LYS A 279 -14.98 -15.09 -26.27
C LYS A 279 -16.01 -16.13 -25.83
N GLY A 280 -17.26 -16.01 -26.28
CA GLY A 280 -18.35 -16.91 -25.93
C GLY A 280 -19.06 -16.56 -24.62
N SER A 281 -20.27 -17.08 -24.47
CA SER A 281 -21.17 -16.80 -23.33
C SER A 281 -20.64 -17.32 -21.99
N GLN A 282 -19.98 -18.49 -21.99
CA GLN A 282 -19.38 -19.07 -20.77
C GLN A 282 -18.32 -18.14 -20.18
N PHE A 283 -17.45 -17.58 -21.02
CA PHE A 283 -16.43 -16.63 -20.60
C PHE A 283 -17.06 -15.38 -19.96
N VAL A 284 -18.10 -14.83 -20.60
CA VAL A 284 -18.80 -13.64 -20.09
C VAL A 284 -19.45 -13.90 -18.74
N HIS A 285 -20.13 -15.03 -18.59
CA HIS A 285 -20.77 -15.41 -17.33
C HIS A 285 -19.78 -15.49 -16.17
N GLU A 286 -18.56 -15.99 -16.41
CA GLU A 286 -17.57 -16.20 -15.36
C GLU A 286 -16.71 -14.94 -15.07
N PHE A 287 -16.27 -14.24 -16.11
CA PHE A 287 -15.20 -13.24 -16.02
C PHE A 287 -15.64 -11.79 -16.24
N VAL A 288 -16.81 -11.52 -16.83
CA VAL A 288 -17.27 -10.14 -17.10
C VAL A 288 -18.07 -9.61 -15.91
N LEU A 289 -17.59 -8.51 -15.31
CA LEU A 289 -18.14 -7.96 -14.08
C LEU A 289 -19.51 -7.34 -14.30
N GLU A 290 -19.70 -6.66 -15.43
CA GLU A 290 -20.92 -5.97 -15.83
C GLU A 290 -22.09 -6.96 -15.92
N TYR A 291 -21.85 -8.13 -16.52
CA TYR A 291 -22.84 -9.21 -16.63
C TYR A 291 -23.25 -9.77 -15.25
N ARG A 292 -22.31 -9.81 -14.31
CA ARG A 292 -22.52 -10.32 -12.94
C ARG A 292 -23.13 -9.29 -11.99
N CYS A 293 -23.28 -8.04 -12.43
CA CYS A 293 -23.88 -6.97 -11.64
C CYS A 293 -25.40 -7.05 -11.68
N LYS A 294 -26.03 -7.06 -10.52
CA LYS A 294 -27.47 -6.92 -10.33
C LYS A 294 -27.79 -5.54 -9.76
N PRO A 295 -28.94 -4.94 -10.10
CA PRO A 295 -29.40 -3.73 -9.45
C PRO A 295 -29.57 -3.97 -7.94
N SER A 296 -29.31 -2.94 -7.12
CA SER A 296 -29.60 -3.04 -5.69
C SER A 296 -31.10 -3.04 -5.43
N THR A 297 -31.54 -3.92 -4.54
CA THR A 297 -32.86 -3.88 -3.91
C THR A 297 -32.87 -3.07 -2.62
N SER A 298 -31.71 -2.58 -2.15
CA SER A 298 -31.62 -1.76 -0.95
C SER A 298 -32.00 -0.31 -1.25
N ALA A 299 -32.55 0.37 -0.25
CA ALA A 299 -32.72 1.82 -0.29
C ALA A 299 -31.41 2.52 -0.68
N PRO A 300 -31.47 3.62 -1.46
CA PRO A 300 -30.29 4.38 -1.81
C PRO A 300 -29.64 4.98 -0.56
N PRO A 301 -28.30 5.20 -0.58
CA PRO A 301 -27.59 5.74 0.56
C PRO A 301 -28.11 7.13 0.95
N THR A 302 -28.20 7.42 2.24
CA THR A 302 -28.76 8.71 2.75
C THR A 302 -27.84 9.92 2.58
N SER A 303 -26.59 9.72 2.14
CA SER A 303 -25.59 10.78 2.02
C SER A 303 -24.98 10.82 0.63
N PHE A 304 -24.85 12.02 0.05
CA PHE A 304 -24.03 12.26 -1.13
C PHE A 304 -22.56 12.08 -0.77
N LYS A 305 -21.91 11.07 -1.33
CA LYS A 305 -20.47 10.80 -1.16
C LYS A 305 -19.81 10.67 -2.52
N ASP A 306 -18.54 11.05 -2.57
CA ASP A 306 -17.65 10.81 -3.70
C ASP A 306 -18.14 11.38 -5.04
N VAL A 307 -18.76 12.57 -5.02
CA VAL A 307 -19.23 13.27 -6.22
C VAL A 307 -18.04 13.75 -7.07
N PRO A 308 -17.89 13.32 -8.34
CA PRO A 308 -16.84 13.80 -9.22
C PRO A 308 -17.06 15.27 -9.63
N ARG A 309 -15.97 16.01 -9.81
CA ARG A 309 -15.96 17.35 -10.42
C ARG A 309 -15.71 17.25 -11.93
N ASN A 310 -16.01 18.33 -12.66
CA ASN A 310 -15.70 18.48 -14.08
C ASN A 310 -16.42 17.48 -15.01
N LEU A 311 -17.56 16.92 -14.58
CA LEU A 311 -18.45 16.18 -15.48
C LEU A 311 -19.36 17.16 -16.23
N PRO A 312 -19.89 16.77 -17.40
CA PRO A 312 -21.00 17.49 -18.03
C PRO A 312 -22.14 17.77 -17.06
N SER A 313 -22.79 18.91 -17.24
CA SER A 313 -23.91 19.33 -16.38
C SER A 313 -25.02 18.28 -16.31
N ASN A 314 -25.33 17.61 -17.42
CA ASN A 314 -26.35 16.56 -17.49
C ASN A 314 -25.91 15.20 -16.90
N CYS A 315 -24.69 15.07 -16.37
CA CYS A 315 -24.30 13.91 -15.55
C CYS A 315 -24.84 13.98 -14.11
N TYR A 316 -25.18 15.18 -13.64
CA TYR A 316 -25.65 15.40 -12.27
C TYR A 316 -27.18 15.35 -12.22
N SER A 317 -27.73 14.66 -11.22
CA SER A 317 -29.18 14.63 -10.98
C SER A 317 -29.69 16.04 -10.64
N PRO A 318 -30.80 16.49 -11.24
CA PRO A 318 -31.45 17.74 -10.85
C PRO A 318 -31.82 17.78 -9.36
N GLN A 319 -32.24 16.65 -8.77
CA GLN A 319 -32.55 16.58 -7.34
C GLN A 319 -31.30 16.75 -6.47
N TYR A 320 -30.14 16.28 -6.92
CA TYR A 320 -28.89 16.54 -6.22
C TYR A 320 -28.49 18.02 -6.32
N LEU A 321 -28.54 18.59 -7.52
CA LEU A 321 -28.17 20.00 -7.72
C LEU A 321 -29.06 20.97 -6.93
N SER A 322 -30.33 20.65 -6.71
CA SER A 322 -31.24 21.47 -5.90
C SER A 322 -30.90 21.46 -4.40
N THR A 323 -30.18 20.45 -3.91
CA THR A 323 -29.70 20.42 -2.51
C THR A 323 -28.45 21.26 -2.27
N LEU A 324 -27.82 21.77 -3.34
CA LEU A 324 -26.57 22.52 -3.26
C LEU A 324 -26.79 24.03 -3.26
N SER A 325 -26.01 24.72 -2.44
CA SER A 325 -25.83 26.18 -2.58
C SER A 325 -25.09 26.54 -3.87
N GLU A 326 -25.18 27.80 -4.28
CA GLU A 326 -24.56 28.27 -5.53
C GLU A 326 -23.03 28.12 -5.51
N SER A 327 -22.39 28.40 -4.38
CA SER A 327 -20.94 28.19 -4.22
C SER A 327 -20.55 26.71 -4.36
N GLN A 328 -21.37 25.78 -3.88
CA GLN A 328 -21.14 24.35 -4.05
C GLN A 328 -21.33 23.90 -5.51
N LYS A 329 -22.28 24.47 -6.24
CA LYS A 329 -22.43 24.21 -7.68
C LYS A 329 -21.24 24.72 -8.47
N ILE A 330 -20.75 25.92 -8.17
CA ILE A 330 -19.50 26.46 -8.76
C ILE A 330 -18.31 25.52 -8.48
N LEU A 331 -18.23 24.98 -7.26
CA LEU A 331 -17.19 24.00 -6.92
C LEU A 331 -17.31 22.70 -7.73
N LEU A 332 -18.48 22.29 -8.23
CA LEU A 332 -18.55 21.13 -9.15
C LEU A 332 -17.80 21.39 -10.45
N ASN A 333 -17.73 22.66 -10.89
CA ASN A 333 -17.16 23.10 -12.15
C ASN A 333 -17.68 22.27 -13.34
N PRO A 334 -19.01 22.24 -13.57
CA PRO A 334 -19.60 21.40 -14.61
C PRO A 334 -19.14 21.85 -16.00
N LYS A 335 -18.96 20.88 -16.90
CA LYS A 335 -18.73 21.14 -18.33
C LYS A 335 -20.06 21.27 -19.07
N ASP A 336 -19.98 21.68 -20.34
CA ASP A 336 -21.14 21.69 -21.23
C ASP A 336 -21.81 20.31 -21.32
N PRO A 337 -23.15 20.28 -21.44
CA PRO A 337 -23.90 19.03 -21.52
C PRO A 337 -23.51 18.24 -22.77
N VAL A 338 -23.66 16.92 -22.67
CA VAL A 338 -23.32 15.97 -23.74
C VAL A 338 -24.58 15.25 -24.19
N ASN A 339 -24.78 15.10 -25.49
CA ASN A 339 -25.88 14.31 -26.04
C ASN A 339 -25.56 12.80 -25.98
N PHE A 340 -26.00 12.10 -24.93
CA PHE A 340 -25.71 10.67 -24.77
C PHE A 340 -26.40 9.78 -25.80
N VAL A 341 -27.57 10.19 -26.31
CA VAL A 341 -28.31 9.41 -27.32
C VAL A 341 -27.54 9.37 -28.63
N GLU A 342 -27.08 10.54 -29.09
CA GLU A 342 -26.27 10.66 -30.30
C GLU A 342 -25.01 9.79 -30.25
N ILE A 343 -24.36 9.71 -29.08
CA ILE A 343 -23.17 8.87 -28.87
C ILE A 343 -23.48 7.38 -29.08
N LEU A 344 -24.66 6.93 -28.68
CA LEU A 344 -25.04 5.52 -28.80
C LEU A 344 -25.58 5.16 -30.19
N THR A 345 -25.99 6.15 -30.99
CA THR A 345 -26.56 5.92 -32.32
C THR A 345 -25.54 5.97 -33.46
N LEU A 346 -24.41 6.67 -33.30
CA LEU A 346 -23.40 6.83 -34.36
C LEU A 346 -22.22 5.85 -34.27
N GLY A 347 -22.24 4.90 -33.34
CA GLY A 347 -21.27 3.80 -33.27
C GLY A 347 -21.95 2.46 -33.12
#